data_AF-X1VU95-F1
#
_entry.id   AF-X1VU95-F1
#
_cell.length_a   1.000
_cell.length_b   1.000
_cell.length_c   1.000
_cell.angle_alpha   90.00
_cell.angle_beta   90.00
_cell.angle_gamma   90.00
#
_symmetry.space_group_name_H-M   'P 1'
#
loop_
_entity.id
_entity.type
_entity.pdbx_description
1 polymer ?
#
loop_
_entity_poly.entity_id
_entity_poly.type
_entity_poly.pdbx_seq_one_letter_code
_entity_poly.pdbx_strand_id
1 'polypeptide(L)' 'SERFKMDIIKLKALEETKSFYKVELKKADLTERERDKYSRALKIIEGIIKRKEKAGRKR' A
#
# COMPACT_ATOMS: atom_id res chain seq x y z
N SER A 1 9.20 -22.21 5.96
CA SER A 1 9.90 -21.69 4.76
C SER A 1 10.17 -20.21 4.92
N GLU A 2 11.41 -19.76 4.71
CA GLU A 2 11.83 -18.35 4.79
C GLU A 2 11.05 -17.43 3.84
N ARG A 3 10.57 -17.98 2.72
CA ARG A 3 9.73 -17.28 1.74
C ARG A 3 8.45 -16.70 2.35
N PHE A 4 7.82 -17.44 3.27
CA PHE A 4 6.59 -16.99 3.93
C PHE A 4 6.84 -15.84 4.91
N LYS A 5 7.94 -15.90 5.67
CA LYS A 5 8.36 -14.80 6.56
C LYS A 5 8.66 -13.53 5.75
N MET A 6 9.34 -13.66 4.62
CA MET A 6 9.64 -12.54 3.72
C MET A 6 8.37 -11.92 3.12
N ASP A 7 7.35 -12.72 2.78
CA ASP A 7 6.07 -12.20 2.28
C ASP A 7 5.28 -11.41 3.34
N ILE A 8 5.34 -11.82 4.61
CA ILE A 8 4.72 -11.08 5.73
C ILE A 8 5.40 -9.72 5.93
N ILE A 9 6.74 -9.69 5.94
CA ILE A 9 7.51 -8.44 6.08
C ILE A 9 7.19 -7.48 4.93
N LYS A 10 7.11 -8.00 3.70
CA LYS A 10 6.74 -7.21 2.51
C LYS A 10 5.30 -6.67 2.59
N LEU A 11 4.37 -7.43 3.16
CA LEU A 11 2.98 -6.97 3.33
C LEU A 11 2.89 -5.84 4.36
N LYS A 12 3.57 -5.97 5.51
CA LYS A 12 3.63 -4.90 6.52
C LYS A 12 4.22 -3.61 5.96
N ALA A 13 5.32 -3.70 5.21
CA ALA A 13 5.92 -2.51 4.56
C ALA A 13 4.95 -1.81 3.60
N LEU A 14 4.11 -2.57 2.88
CA LEU A 14 3.07 -2.00 2.00
C LEU A 14 1.96 -1.31 2.80
N GLU A 15 1.55 -1.85 3.95
CA GLU A 15 0.57 -1.23 4.85
C GLU A 15 1.09 0.06 5.49
N GLU A 16 2.36 0.09 5.88
CA GLU A 16 3.04 1.28 6.38
C GLU A 16 3.12 2.36 5.30
N THR A 17 3.52 1.99 4.07
CA THR A 17 3.57 2.91 2.93
C THR A 17 2.18 3.45 2.58
N LYS A 18 1.14 2.61 2.66
CA LYS A 18 -0.25 3.03 2.50
C LYS A 18 -0.66 4.06 3.56
N SER A 19 -0.29 3.82 4.81
CA SER A 19 -0.60 4.73 5.93
C SER A 19 0.11 6.07 5.77
N PHE A 20 1.38 6.03 5.35
CA PHE A 20 2.15 7.22 5.03
C PHE A 20 1.47 8.07 3.96
N TYR A 21 1.13 7.50 2.80
CA TYR A 21 0.46 8.26 1.74
C TYR A 21 -0.93 8.79 2.11
N LYS A 22 -1.66 8.10 3.00
CA LYS A 22 -2.93 8.62 3.54
C LYS A 22 -2.74 9.84 4.43
N VAL A 23 -1.63 9.91 5.18
CA VAL A 23 -1.29 11.09 5.99
C VAL A 23 -0.85 12.24 5.09
N GLU A 24 0.02 11.97 4.11
CA GLU A 24 0.47 12.98 3.14
C GLU A 24 -0.71 13.63 2.41
N LEU A 25 -1.70 12.84 1.98
CA LEU A 25 -2.90 13.36 1.30
C LEU A 25 -3.76 14.32 2.13
N LYS A 26 -3.61 14.33 3.46
CA LYS A 26 -4.33 15.26 4.34
C LYS A 26 -3.64 16.63 4.45
N LYS A 27 -2.42 16.76 3.94
CA LYS A 27 -1.70 18.02 3.97
C LYS A 27 -2.36 19.04 3.04
N ALA A 28 -2.58 20.25 3.57
CA ALA A 28 -3.34 21.30 2.88
C ALA A 28 -2.57 21.92 1.72
N ASP A 29 -1.24 21.85 1.74
CA ASP A 29 -0.29 22.44 0.78
C ASP A 29 -0.09 21.62 -0.49
N LEU A 30 -0.69 20.43 -0.60
CA LEU A 30 -0.58 19.62 -1.80
C LEU A 30 -1.32 20.24 -2.99
N THR A 31 -0.60 20.39 -4.10
CA THR A 31 -1.17 20.72 -5.40
C THR A 31 -2.08 19.59 -5.89
N GLU A 32 -3.01 19.90 -6.80
CA GLU A 32 -3.89 18.90 -7.42
C GLU A 32 -3.09 17.76 -8.09
N ARG A 33 -1.97 18.10 -8.74
CA ARG A 33 -1.09 17.13 -9.39
C ARG A 33 -0.41 16.19 -8.39
N GLU A 34 -0.02 16.68 -7.22
CA GLU A 34 0.54 15.83 -6.16
C GLU A 34 -0.53 14.94 -5.55
N ARG A 35 -1.72 15.47 -5.28
CA ARG A 35 -2.86 14.67 -4.81
C ARG A 35 -3.20 13.53 -5.76
N ASP A 36 -3.22 13.79 -7.08
CA ASP A 36 -3.44 12.75 -8.09
C ASP A 36 -2.33 11.68 -8.07
N LYS A 37 -1.05 12.08 -7.96
CA LYS A 37 0.07 11.12 -7.83
C LYS A 37 -0.09 10.24 -6.59
N TYR A 38 -0.37 10.83 -5.43
CA TYR A 38 -0.57 10.07 -4.19
C TYR A 38 -1.80 9.15 -4.26
N SER A 39 -2.90 9.62 -4.85
CA SER A 39 -4.12 8.83 -5.05
C SER A 39 -3.87 7.62 -5.97
N ARG A 40 -3.13 7.79 -7.06
CA ARG A 40 -2.71 6.69 -7.95
C ARG A 40 -1.81 5.69 -7.23
N ALA A 41 -0.83 6.18 -6.46
CA ALA A 41 0.06 5.33 -5.67
C ALA A 41 -0.73 4.48 -4.66
N LEU A 42 -1.71 5.07 -3.95
CA LEU A 42 -2.59 4.35 -3.03
C LEU A 42 -3.38 3.25 -3.72
N LYS A 43 -4.01 3.53 -4.87
CA LYS A 43 -4.77 2.52 -5.64
C LYS A 43 -3.89 1.31 -6.01
N ILE A 44 -2.65 1.55 -6.40
CA ILE A 44 -1.70 0.49 -6.75
C ILE A 44 -1.38 -0.37 -5.51
N ILE A 45 -1.04 0.26 -4.39
CA ILE A 45 -0.69 -0.44 -3.15
C ILE A 45 -1.87 -1.26 -2.62
N GLU A 46 -3.07 -0.68 -2.59
CA GLU A 46 -4.28 -1.39 -2.17
C GLU A 46 -4.58 -2.60 -3.07
N GLY A 47 -4.36 -2.46 -4.38
CA GLY A 47 -4.46 -3.56 -5.33
C GLY A 47 -3.47 -4.69 -5.06
N ILE A 48 -2.22 -4.36 -4.71
CA ILE A 48 -1.18 -5.36 -4.38
C ILE A 48 -1.54 -6.10 -3.07
N ILE A 49 -1.92 -5.37 -2.02
CA ILE A 49 -2.33 -5.94 -0.73
C ILE A 49 -3.51 -6.90 -0.93
N LYS A 50 -4.57 -6.45 -1.60
CA LYS A 50 -5.78 -7.26 -1.86
C LYS A 50 -5.48 -8.54 -2.65
N ARG A 51 -4.55 -8.47 -3.62
CA ARG A 51 -4.11 -9.66 -4.37
C ARG A 51 -3.34 -10.63 -3.48
N LYS A 52 -2.44 -10.14 -2.62
CA LYS A 52 -1.69 -10.99 -1.67
C LYS A 52 -2.60 -11.65 -0.63
N GLU A 53 -3.57 -10.93 -0.08
CA GLU A 53 -4.57 -11.49 0.84
C GLU A 53 -5.41 -12.60 0.19
N LYS A 54 -5.88 -12.38 -1.05
CA LYS A 54 -6.61 -13.40 -1.81
C LYS A 54 -5.76 -14.63 -2.11
N ALA A 55 -4.49 -14.46 -2.43
CA ALA A 55 -3.56 -15.57 -2.64
C ALA A 55 -3.30 -16.36 -1.34
N GLY A 56 -3.29 -15.70 -0.19
CA GLY A 56 -3.14 -16.33 1.12
C GLY A 56 -4.37 -17.12 1.59
N ARG A 57 -5.59 -16.70 1.23
CA ARG A 57 -6.85 -17.39 1.59
C ARG A 57 -7.16 -18.64 0.75
N LYS A 58 -6.43 -18.90 -0.33
CA LYS A 58 -6.63 -20.09 -1.20
C LYS A 58 -5.86 -21.33 -0.74
N ARG A 59 -5.32 -21.33 0.48
CA ARG A 59 -4.63 -22.47 1.10
C ARG A 59 -5.38 -22.95 2.32
#